data_AF-A0A966XUX7-F1
#
_entry.id   AF-A0A966XUX7-F1
#
_cell.length_a   1.000
_cell.length_b   1.000
_cell.length_c   1.000
_cell.angle_alpha   90.00
_cell.angle_beta   90.00
_cell.angle_gamma   90.00
#
_symmetry.space_group_name_H-M   'P 1'
#
loop_
_entity.id
_entity.type
_entity.pdbx_description
1 polymer ?
#
loop_
_entity_poly.entity_id
_entity_poly.type
_entity_poly.pdbx_seq_one_letter_code
_entity_poly.pdbx_strand_id
1 'polypeptide(L)' 'MTMATGFRNALALAAIAMLLACSELGQVSPWEKGDLARPEMAFEGDRLDRQFIEHTYSSKEAASGGLGVGGGGCGCN' A
#
# COMPACT_ATOMS: atom_id res chain seq x y z
N MET A 1 28.55 26.84 -30.64
CA MET A 1 28.47 25.55 -29.93
C MET A 1 28.28 25.68 -28.42
N THR A 2 28.88 26.66 -27.74
CA THR A 2 28.76 26.84 -26.28
C THR A 2 27.35 27.22 -25.79
N MET A 3 26.60 28.04 -26.55
CA MET A 3 25.23 28.45 -26.20
C MET A 3 24.22 27.29 -26.19
N ALA A 4 24.32 26.35 -27.14
CA ALA A 4 23.41 25.19 -27.22
C ALA A 4 23.65 24.20 -26.07
N THR A 5 24.91 24.02 -25.65
CA THR A 5 25.27 23.22 -24.47
C THR A 5 24.77 23.87 -23.18
N GLY A 6 24.84 25.21 -23.08
CA GLY A 6 24.31 25.97 -21.94
C GLY A 6 22.79 25.81 -21.78
N PHE A 7 22.04 25.90 -22.88
CA PHE A 7 20.58 25.69 -22.86
C PHE A 7 20.20 24.25 -22.48
N ARG A 8 20.92 23.25 -23.00
CA ARG A 8 20.70 21.84 -22.65
C ARG A 8 20.98 21.58 -21.16
N ASN A 9 22.02 22.18 -20.59
CA ASN A 9 22.34 22.06 -19.17
C ASN A 9 21.29 22.76 -18.30
N ALA A 10 20.78 23.93 -18.71
CA ALA A 10 19.71 24.63 -18.00
C ALA A 10 18.41 23.81 -17.98
N LEU A 11 18.05 23.17 -19.10
CA LEU A 11 16.90 22.28 -19.17
C LEU A 11 17.06 21.06 -18.24
N ALA A 12 18.24 20.45 -18.22
CA ALA A 12 18.53 19.32 -17.34
C ALA A 12 18.45 19.70 -15.85
N LEU A 13 18.97 20.86 -15.46
CA LEU A 13 18.88 21.37 -14.10
C LEU A 13 17.43 21.68 -13.69
N ALA A 14 16.63 22.26 -14.59
CA ALA A 14 15.22 22.51 -14.34
C ALA A 14 14.43 21.20 -14.14
N ALA A 15 14.71 20.16 -14.93
CA ALA A 15 14.09 18.85 -14.77
C ALA A 15 14.42 18.19 -13.42
N ILE A 16 15.68 18.29 -12.97
CA ILE A 16 16.11 17.76 -11.66
C ILE A 16 15.41 18.52 -10.52
N ALA A 17 15.27 19.84 -10.63
CA ALA A 17 14.57 20.64 -9.61
C ALA A 17 13.09 20.23 -9.46
N MET A 18 12.41 19.92 -10.57
CA MET A 18 11.01 19.45 -10.54
C MET A 18 10.86 18.09 -9.84
N LEU A 19 11.87 17.22 -9.93
CA LEU A 19 11.86 15.91 -9.25
C LEU A 19 12.07 16.01 -7.73
N LEU A 20 12.76 17.05 -7.27
CA LEU A 20 13.03 17.29 -5.85
C LEU A 20 11.96 18.17 -5.16
N ALA A 21 10.99 18.68 -5.91
CA ALA A 21 10.01 19.64 -5.39
C ALA A 21 9.12 19.11 -4.25
N CYS A 22 8.97 17.78 -4.12
CA CYS A 22 8.11 17.15 -3.11
C CYS A 22 8.88 16.35 -2.04
N SER A 23 10.22 16.40 -2.01
CA SER A 23 11.00 15.57 -1.07
C SER A 23 10.93 16.07 0.38
N GLU A 24 10.50 17.31 0.62
CA GLU A 24 10.34 17.91 1.95
C GLU A 24 8.87 18.22 2.28
N LEU A 25 7.95 17.32 1.92
CA LEU A 25 6.63 17.31 2.55
C LEU A 25 6.86 16.98 4.03
N GLY A 26 6.70 18.00 4.88
CA GLY A 26 7.21 18.05 6.25
C GLY A 26 7.11 16.75 7.04
N GLN A 27 8.18 16.43 7.75
CA GLN A 27 8.24 15.26 8.60
C GLN A 27 7.19 15.37 9.72
N VAL A 28 6.16 14.54 9.62
CA VAL A 28 5.07 14.48 10.60
C VAL A 28 5.60 13.89 11.90
N SER A 29 5.38 14.59 13.01
CA SER A 29 5.83 14.20 14.33
C SER A 29 5.20 12.86 14.74
N PRO A 30 5.87 12.01 15.55
CA PRO A 30 5.34 10.70 15.91
C PRO A 30 3.93 10.69 16.51
N TRP A 31 3.57 11.74 17.26
CA TRP A 31 2.25 11.88 17.88
C TRP A 31 1.15 12.33 16.92
N GLU A 32 1.48 13.10 15.86
CA GLU A 32 0.52 13.53 14.83
C GLU A 32 0.07 12.36 13.94
N LYS A 33 0.85 11.27 13.90
CA LYS A 33 0.44 10.03 13.22
C LYS A 33 -0.81 9.39 13.81
N GLY A 34 -1.11 9.63 15.09
CA GLY A 34 -2.35 9.13 15.71
C GLY A 34 -3.61 9.73 15.07
N ASP A 35 -3.56 11.01 14.72
CA ASP A 35 -4.67 11.71 14.06
C ASP A 35 -4.81 11.29 12.59
N LEU A 36 -3.70 10.93 11.94
CA LEU A 36 -3.66 10.44 10.55
C LEU A 36 -3.91 8.93 10.43
N ALA A 37 -3.99 8.17 11.52
CA ALA A 37 -4.17 6.72 11.50
C ALA A 37 -5.56 6.32 12.00
N ARG A 38 -6.61 6.81 11.35
CA ARG A 38 -7.98 6.45 11.69
C ARG A 38 -8.20 4.93 11.55
N PRO A 39 -8.96 4.29 12.44
CA PRO A 39 -9.25 2.85 12.38
C PRO A 39 -9.81 2.40 11.03
N GLU A 40 -10.61 3.25 10.38
CA GLU A 40 -11.24 2.96 9.08
C GLU A 40 -10.26 2.89 7.90
N MET A 41 -9.01 3.34 8.08
CA MET A 41 -7.96 3.28 7.04
C MET A 41 -7.04 2.06 7.20
N ALA A 42 -7.32 1.18 8.17
CA ALA A 42 -6.63 -0.09 8.29
C ALA A 42 -6.83 -0.93 7.02
N PHE A 43 -5.79 -1.66 6.61
CA PHE A 43 -5.88 -2.60 5.47
C PHE A 43 -6.92 -3.69 5.68
N GLU A 44 -7.21 -3.99 6.94
CA GLU A 44 -8.20 -4.96 7.36
C GLU A 44 -9.47 -4.21 7.74
N GLY A 45 -10.58 -4.62 7.13
CA GLY A 45 -11.90 -4.10 7.46
C GLY A 45 -12.37 -4.54 8.84
N ASP A 46 -13.67 -4.38 9.10
CA ASP A 46 -14.26 -4.84 10.34
C ASP A 46 -14.01 -6.35 10.56
N ARG A 47 -13.70 -6.72 11.81
CA ARG A 47 -13.35 -8.11 12.15
C ARG A 47 -14.48 -9.09 11.88
N LEU A 48 -15.73 -8.68 12.08
CA LEU A 48 -16.90 -9.51 11.83
C LEU A 48 -17.10 -9.72 10.34
N ASP A 49 -16.95 -8.65 9.55
CA ASP A 49 -17.06 -8.71 8.09
C ASP A 49 -16.00 -9.65 7.50
N ARG A 50 -14.74 -9.52 7.93
CA ARG A 50 -13.66 -10.44 7.53
C ARG A 50 -14.00 -11.89 7.86
N GLN A 51 -14.48 -12.17 9.07
CA GLN A 51 -14.84 -13.55 9.46
C GLN A 51 -15.99 -14.10 8.62
N PHE A 52 -16.98 -13.27 8.29
CA PHE A 52 -18.12 -13.67 7.47
C PHE A 52 -17.71 -13.97 6.02
N ILE A 53 -16.84 -13.15 5.46
CA ILE A 53 -16.26 -13.35 4.13
C ILE A 53 -15.46 -14.65 4.10
N GLU A 54 -14.57 -14.86 5.07
CA GLU A 54 -13.79 -16.10 5.19
C GLU A 54 -14.66 -17.34 5.34
N HIS A 55 -15.73 -17.27 6.15
CA HIS A 55 -16.68 -18.38 6.29
C HIS A 55 -17.35 -18.72 4.94
N THR A 56 -17.70 -17.69 4.16
CA THR A 56 -18.31 -17.86 2.83
C THR A 56 -17.33 -18.48 1.84
N TYR A 57 -16.09 -18.00 1.78
CA TYR A 57 -15.06 -18.55 0.91
C TYR A 57 -14.68 -19.98 1.31
N SER A 58 -14.48 -20.25 2.60
CA SER A 58 -14.24 -21.60 3.10
C SER A 58 -15.39 -22.54 2.73
N SER A 59 -16.65 -22.11 2.86
CA SER A 59 -17.80 -22.95 2.51
C SER A 59 -17.86 -23.30 1.02
N LYS A 60 -17.39 -22.40 0.15
CA LYS A 60 -17.43 -22.58 -1.31
C LYS A 60 -16.19 -23.26 -1.86
N GLU A 61 -15.04 -23.04 -1.23
CA GLU A 61 -13.72 -23.32 -1.77
C GLU A 61 -12.81 -24.02 -0.75
N ALA A 62 -13.38 -24.74 0.24
CA ALA A 62 -12.61 -25.51 1.23
C ALA A 62 -11.56 -26.46 0.61
N ALA A 63 -11.81 -26.94 -0.61
CA ALA A 63 -10.91 -27.81 -1.35
C ALA A 63 -9.65 -27.09 -1.90
N SER A 64 -9.58 -25.75 -1.91
CA SER A 64 -8.41 -25.00 -2.38
C SER A 64 -7.53 -24.43 -1.25
N GLY A 65 -7.93 -24.55 0.01
CA GLY A 65 -7.24 -23.85 1.10
C GLY A 65 -7.91 -22.53 1.43
N GLY A 66 -8.38 -22.38 2.68
CA GLY A 66 -8.80 -21.08 3.22
C GLY A 66 -7.62 -20.29 3.80
N LEU A 67 -7.89 -19.10 4.36
CA LEU A 67 -6.89 -18.21 4.97
C LEU A 67 -6.32 -18.72 6.32
N GLY A 68 -6.28 -20.04 6.53
CA GLY A 68 -5.79 -20.71 7.73
C GLY A 68 -5.24 -22.10 7.41
N VAL A 69 -4.55 -22.70 8.38
CA VAL A 69 -3.96 -24.06 8.26
C VAL A 69 -5.05 -25.13 8.29
N GLY A 70 -5.76 -25.27 7.18
CA GLY A 70 -6.86 -26.23 7.06
C GLY A 70 -7.73 -25.96 5.84
N GLY A 71 -7.19 -26.17 4.64
CA GLY A 71 -8.03 -26.35 3.47
C GLY A 71 -7.21 -26.92 2.32
N GLY A 72 -7.84 -27.82 1.57
CA GLY A 72 -7.19 -28.57 0.49
C GLY A 72 -6.99 -30.06 0.77
N GLY A 73 -8.04 -30.80 1.13
CA GLY A 73 -7.95 -32.26 1.26
C GLY A 73 -9.29 -32.91 1.58
N CYS A 74 -9.35 -34.24 1.48
CA CYS A 74 -10.50 -35.16 1.71
C CYS A 74 -11.24 -35.02 3.06
N GLY A 75 -10.99 -33.98 3.84
CA GLY A 75 -11.68 -33.73 5.12
C GLY A 75 -11.20 -34.61 6.27
N CYS A 76 -10.09 -35.34 6.13
CA CYS A 76 -9.49 -36.07 7.25
C CYS A 76 -8.57 -35.12 8.04
N ASN A 77 -9.11 -34.50 9.09
CA ASN A 77 -8.34 -34.25 10.31
C ASN A 77 -8.28 -35.56 11.08
#